data_AF-A0A941YCJ4-F1
#
_entry.id   AF-A0A941YCJ4-F1
#
_cell.length_a   1.000
_cell.length_b   1.000
_cell.length_c   1.000
_cell.angle_alpha   90.00
_cell.angle_beta   90.00
_cell.angle_gamma   90.00
#
_symmetry.space_group_name_H-M   'P 1'
#
loop_
_entity.id
_entity.type
_entity.pdbx_description
1 polymer ?
#
loop_
_entity_poly.entity_id
_entity_poly.type
_entity_poly.pdbx_seq_one_letter_code
_entity_poly.pdbx_strand_id
1 'polypeptide(L)'
;MKISRSLTTMLVLGFSASYSFADFTVSNAGPLDSAGAIGTAGNGYFTGTYSGTSTLFGTIDFSGELTRVIAGTYASEARWNITNLTAGASTTFQPTTTTSYTGTINVTKTASALVWANAGDSFGFESFESYDDGAGADSTWNNVSFNFHGGPSIFNIGNYASGTDFTIDTESSTFDTELALYTSTGTLLGNDDDGGTGTLSLLTPGVLADGDYYILAGGYNSTFANGFAFAGNATGNVNVNINGTSVYAGNHPAGTFDVLEFTVGSPVPEPASFAVLGLGAVALLRRRKK
;
A
#
# COMPACT_ATOMS: atom_id res chain seq x y z
N MET A 1 -9.98 49.80 14.13
CA MET A 1 -9.30 49.25 12.94
C MET A 1 -9.24 47.73 13.10
N LYS A 2 -10.23 47.01 12.55
CA LYS A 2 -10.30 45.54 12.62
C LYS A 2 -9.48 44.98 11.46
N ILE A 3 -8.38 44.30 11.77
CA ILE A 3 -7.58 43.58 10.78
C ILE A 3 -8.28 42.24 10.56
N SER A 4 -9.04 42.12 9.47
CA SER A 4 -9.55 40.82 9.02
C SER A 4 -8.41 40.05 8.39
N ARG A 5 -7.98 38.95 9.02
CA ARG A 5 -7.11 37.96 8.39
C ARG A 5 -7.96 37.22 7.35
N SER A 6 -7.67 37.45 6.07
CA SER A 6 -8.23 36.67 4.98
C SER A 6 -7.60 35.28 5.02
N LEU A 7 -8.41 34.26 5.31
CA LEU A 7 -8.03 32.87 5.21
C LEU A 7 -8.08 32.52 3.71
N THR A 8 -6.91 32.39 3.08
CA THR A 8 -6.84 31.93 1.69
C THR A 8 -7.02 30.42 1.69
N THR A 9 -8.24 29.96 1.44
CA THR A 9 -8.53 28.55 1.14
C THR A 9 -7.90 28.23 -0.22
N MET A 10 -6.76 27.55 -0.21
CA MET A 10 -6.09 27.05 -1.40
C MET A 10 -6.83 25.78 -1.85
N LEU A 11 -7.66 25.90 -2.88
CA LEU A 11 -8.33 24.76 -3.52
C LEU A 11 -7.28 23.98 -4.31
N VAL A 12 -6.78 22.88 -3.75
CA VAL A 12 -5.93 21.92 -4.46
C VAL A 12 -6.85 21.07 -5.35
N LEU A 13 -6.78 21.30 -6.67
CA LEU A 13 -7.44 20.45 -7.66
C LEU A 13 -6.56 19.21 -7.88
N GLY A 14 -6.80 18.16 -7.13
CA GLY A 14 -6.17 16.86 -7.34
C GLY A 14 -6.69 16.21 -8.63
N PHE A 15 -5.79 15.72 -9.47
CA PHE A 15 -6.12 14.88 -10.62
C PHE A 15 -5.88 13.41 -10.23
N SER A 16 -6.84 12.53 -10.46
CA SER A 16 -6.63 11.08 -10.35
C SER A 16 -6.07 10.55 -11.67
N ALA A 17 -4.90 9.92 -11.62
CA ALA A 17 -4.32 9.23 -12.77
C ALA A 17 -4.74 7.75 -12.73
N SER A 18 -5.38 7.27 -13.79
CA SER A 18 -5.61 5.84 -14.01
C SER A 18 -4.45 5.27 -14.82
N TYR A 19 -3.55 4.54 -14.17
CA TYR A 19 -2.49 3.78 -14.84
C TYR A 19 -3.03 2.40 -15.24
N SER A 20 -2.75 1.96 -16.46
CA SER A 20 -3.04 0.59 -16.93
C SER A 20 -1.83 -0.27 -16.62
N PHE A 21 -1.93 -1.13 -15.60
CA PHE A 21 -0.85 -2.01 -15.16
C PHE A 21 -0.88 -3.34 -15.92
N ALA A 22 0.28 -3.95 -16.15
CA ALA A 22 0.34 -5.34 -16.59
C ALA A 22 0.18 -6.23 -15.35
N ASP A 23 -0.84 -7.11 -15.37
CA ASP A 23 -1.06 -8.12 -14.35
C ASP A 23 0.20 -8.97 -14.14
N PHE A 24 0.43 -9.38 -12.89
CA PHE A 24 1.50 -10.27 -12.52
C PHE A 24 0.92 -11.56 -11.98
N THR A 25 1.03 -12.64 -12.73
CA THR A 25 0.54 -13.96 -12.33
C THR A 25 1.71 -14.90 -12.02
N VAL A 26 1.64 -15.59 -10.88
CA VAL A 26 2.55 -16.67 -10.50
C VAL A 26 1.73 -17.89 -10.16
N SER A 27 2.08 -19.04 -10.74
CA SER A 27 1.35 -20.29 -10.53
C SER A 27 2.26 -21.48 -10.38
N ASN A 28 1.74 -22.52 -9.73
CA ASN A 28 2.42 -23.80 -9.54
C ASN A 28 1.39 -24.93 -9.49
N ALA A 29 1.62 -25.99 -10.25
CA ALA A 29 0.71 -27.13 -10.35
C ALA A 29 0.66 -27.98 -9.06
N GLY A 30 1.70 -27.91 -8.22
CA GLY A 30 1.83 -28.72 -7.02
C GLY A 30 2.47 -30.10 -7.24
N PRO A 31 2.49 -30.95 -6.21
CA PRO A 31 1.97 -30.68 -4.86
C PRO A 31 2.81 -29.67 -4.08
N LEU A 32 2.16 -28.85 -3.26
CA LEU A 32 2.78 -27.91 -2.32
C LEU A 32 2.22 -28.19 -0.91
N ASP A 33 3.04 -28.80 -0.06
CA ASP A 33 2.62 -29.25 1.26
C ASP A 33 2.61 -28.10 2.28
N SER A 34 1.69 -28.15 3.23
CA SER A 34 1.71 -27.31 4.44
C SER A 34 2.12 -28.23 5.58
N ALA A 35 3.39 -28.19 5.99
CA ALA A 35 3.98 -29.19 6.88
C ALA A 35 4.39 -28.62 8.25
N GLY A 36 3.95 -27.41 8.55
CA GLY A 36 4.24 -26.70 9.80
C GLY A 36 4.30 -25.20 9.60
N ALA A 37 4.89 -24.51 10.57
CA ALA A 37 5.05 -23.05 10.55
C ALA A 37 5.93 -22.56 9.38
N ILE A 38 5.86 -21.26 9.09
CA ILE A 38 6.70 -20.58 8.08
C ILE A 38 8.19 -20.93 8.27
N GLY A 39 8.87 -21.26 7.19
CA GLY A 39 10.27 -21.69 7.15
C GLY A 39 10.50 -23.18 7.36
N THR A 40 9.45 -23.98 7.58
CA THR A 40 9.59 -25.43 7.76
C THR A 40 10.01 -26.09 6.45
N ALA A 41 11.03 -26.95 6.49
CA ALA A 41 11.60 -27.56 5.28
C ALA A 41 10.62 -28.45 4.49
N GLY A 42 9.53 -28.92 5.13
CA GLY A 42 8.46 -29.67 4.48
C GLY A 42 7.43 -28.81 3.76
N ASN A 43 7.50 -27.48 3.89
CA ASN A 43 6.57 -26.56 3.24
C ASN A 43 6.83 -26.48 1.74
N GLY A 44 5.75 -26.45 0.96
CA GLY A 44 5.77 -26.13 -0.45
C GLY A 44 6.23 -24.69 -0.68
N TYR A 45 7.16 -24.50 -1.60
CA TYR A 45 7.72 -23.19 -1.92
C TYR A 45 7.92 -23.01 -3.41
N PHE A 46 7.56 -21.85 -3.93
CA PHE A 46 7.88 -21.46 -5.30
C PHE A 46 8.08 -19.95 -5.43
N THR A 47 8.62 -19.52 -6.56
CA THR A 47 8.96 -18.12 -6.80
C THR A 47 8.43 -17.62 -8.14
N GLY A 48 8.15 -16.33 -8.22
CA GLY A 48 7.89 -15.60 -9.47
C GLY A 48 8.66 -14.28 -9.49
N THR A 49 9.11 -13.86 -10.67
CA THR A 49 9.82 -12.59 -10.84
C THR A 49 8.93 -11.61 -11.60
N TYR A 50 8.75 -10.42 -11.04
CA TYR A 50 8.05 -9.34 -11.71
C TYR A 50 8.97 -8.65 -12.73
N SER A 51 8.61 -8.71 -14.02
CA SER A 51 9.39 -8.10 -15.10
C SER A 51 8.77 -6.82 -15.67
N GLY A 52 7.65 -6.36 -15.09
CA GLY A 52 6.99 -5.13 -15.50
C GLY A 52 7.70 -3.87 -14.99
N THR A 53 7.17 -2.71 -15.36
CA THR A 53 7.58 -1.42 -14.77
C THR A 53 7.14 -1.33 -13.32
N SER A 54 7.92 -0.65 -12.46
CA SER A 54 7.54 -0.47 -11.06
C SER A 54 6.09 -0.01 -10.91
N THR A 55 5.36 -0.70 -10.02
CA THR A 55 3.92 -0.54 -9.87
C THR A 55 3.49 -0.78 -8.42
N LEU A 56 2.30 -0.29 -8.09
CA LEU A 56 1.55 -0.61 -6.88
C LEU A 56 0.29 -1.37 -7.28
N PHE A 57 0.28 -2.68 -7.05
CA PHE A 57 -0.92 -3.49 -7.25
C PHE A 57 -1.96 -3.19 -6.17
N GLY A 58 -3.24 -3.28 -6.52
CA GLY A 58 -4.35 -3.03 -5.58
C GLY A 58 -5.05 -4.29 -5.10
N THR A 59 -4.90 -5.39 -5.82
CA THR A 59 -5.69 -6.62 -5.62
C THR A 59 -4.81 -7.85 -5.82
N ILE A 60 -5.10 -8.89 -5.04
CA ILE A 60 -4.58 -10.24 -5.24
C ILE A 60 -5.78 -11.17 -5.42
N ASP A 61 -5.85 -11.85 -6.57
CA ASP A 61 -6.73 -13.00 -6.79
C ASP A 61 -5.94 -14.28 -6.58
N PHE A 62 -6.42 -15.11 -5.65
CA PHE A 62 -5.90 -16.43 -5.36
C PHE A 62 -6.85 -17.50 -5.89
N SER A 63 -6.30 -18.56 -6.48
CA SER A 63 -6.99 -19.84 -6.66
C SER A 63 -6.09 -21.02 -6.34
N GLY A 64 -6.67 -22.13 -5.86
CA GLY A 64 -5.95 -23.38 -5.62
C GLY A 64 -6.88 -24.50 -5.18
N GLU A 65 -6.38 -25.73 -5.25
CA GLU A 65 -7.07 -26.94 -4.79
C GLU A 65 -6.40 -27.40 -3.49
N LEU A 66 -7.14 -27.34 -2.38
CA LEU A 66 -6.67 -27.77 -1.07
C LEU A 66 -7.16 -29.18 -0.78
N THR A 67 -6.23 -30.10 -0.56
CA THR A 67 -6.51 -31.49 -0.20
C THR A 67 -6.12 -31.74 1.24
N ARG A 68 -7.05 -32.30 2.01
CA ARG A 68 -6.77 -32.70 3.39
C ARG A 68 -5.94 -33.97 3.42
N VAL A 69 -4.81 -33.93 4.14
CA VAL A 69 -3.96 -35.10 4.35
C VAL A 69 -4.27 -35.74 5.70
N ILE A 70 -4.42 -34.92 6.76
CA ILE A 70 -4.67 -35.40 8.13
C ILE A 70 -6.09 -35.07 8.61
N ALA A 71 -6.70 -35.98 9.38
CA ALA A 71 -8.01 -35.75 9.96
C ALA A 71 -7.90 -34.87 11.21
N GLY A 72 -8.60 -33.73 11.22
CA GLY A 72 -8.52 -32.74 12.30
C GLY A 72 -8.15 -31.36 11.78
N THR A 73 -7.34 -31.31 10.73
CA THR A 73 -6.85 -30.10 10.07
C THR A 73 -7.99 -29.24 9.53
N TYR A 74 -7.93 -27.94 9.81
CA TYR A 74 -8.86 -26.96 9.28
C TYR A 74 -8.31 -26.30 8.02
N ALA A 75 -9.15 -26.11 6.99
CA ALA A 75 -8.72 -25.44 5.77
C ALA A 75 -8.28 -23.97 6.01
N SER A 76 -8.75 -23.36 7.09
CA SER A 76 -8.35 -22.02 7.55
C SER A 76 -6.92 -21.95 8.12
N GLU A 77 -6.33 -23.10 8.42
CA GLU A 77 -4.95 -23.21 8.92
C GLU A 77 -3.95 -23.30 7.77
N ALA A 78 -4.37 -23.81 6.61
CA ALA A 78 -3.59 -23.80 5.38
C ALA A 78 -3.49 -22.36 4.82
N ARG A 79 -2.35 -21.71 5.08
CA ARG A 79 -2.08 -20.30 4.74
C ARG A 79 -0.88 -20.18 3.82
N TRP A 80 -0.67 -18.97 3.33
CA TRP A 80 0.45 -18.63 2.46
C TRP A 80 1.28 -17.52 3.05
N ASN A 81 2.60 -17.68 3.07
CA ASN A 81 3.52 -16.59 3.31
C ASN A 81 4.00 -16.08 1.95
N ILE A 82 3.71 -14.81 1.67
CA ILE A 82 4.12 -14.12 0.44
C ILE A 82 5.26 -13.19 0.81
N THR A 83 6.41 -13.35 0.16
CA THR A 83 7.62 -12.59 0.46
C THR A 83 8.12 -11.88 -0.78
N ASN A 84 8.29 -10.56 -0.76
CA ASN A 84 9.15 -9.88 -1.73
C ASN A 84 10.60 -10.11 -1.29
N LEU A 85 11.28 -11.05 -1.93
CA LEU A 85 12.63 -11.50 -1.62
C LEU A 85 13.68 -10.42 -1.89
N THR A 86 13.38 -9.48 -2.80
CA THR A 86 14.26 -8.35 -3.10
C THR A 86 14.18 -7.29 -1.99
N ALA A 87 12.96 -6.97 -1.53
CA ALA A 87 12.73 -6.03 -0.45
C ALA A 87 12.95 -6.64 0.96
N GLY A 88 13.05 -7.97 1.06
CA GLY A 88 13.20 -8.70 2.31
C GLY A 88 11.95 -8.65 3.20
N ALA A 89 10.77 -8.53 2.59
CA ALA A 89 9.53 -8.26 3.31
C ALA A 89 8.48 -9.34 3.05
N SER A 90 7.73 -9.72 4.08
CA SER A 90 6.79 -10.84 4.03
C SER A 90 5.44 -10.51 4.67
N THR A 91 4.40 -11.16 4.19
CA THR A 91 3.05 -11.08 4.74
C THR A 91 2.36 -12.44 4.68
N THR A 92 1.44 -12.68 5.63
CA THR A 92 0.63 -13.88 5.64
C THR A 92 -0.71 -13.65 4.95
N PHE A 93 -1.11 -14.58 4.09
CA PHE A 93 -2.37 -14.57 3.36
C PHE A 93 -3.19 -15.80 3.74
N GLN A 94 -4.38 -15.57 4.29
CA GLN A 94 -5.35 -16.63 4.60
C GLN A 94 -6.34 -16.78 3.44
N PRO A 95 -6.26 -17.83 2.61
CA PRO A 95 -7.10 -17.97 1.43
C PRO A 95 -8.55 -18.37 1.75
N THR A 96 -8.81 -18.99 2.90
CA THR A 96 -10.15 -19.43 3.30
C THR A 96 -10.38 -19.37 4.80
N THR A 97 -11.64 -19.20 5.21
CA THR A 97 -12.09 -19.33 6.60
C THR A 97 -12.83 -20.66 6.82
N THR A 98 -12.91 -21.53 5.82
CA THR A 98 -13.46 -22.87 5.94
C THR A 98 -12.71 -23.63 7.02
N THR A 99 -13.43 -24.13 8.02
CA THR A 99 -12.80 -24.91 9.09
C THR A 99 -12.69 -26.37 8.65
N SER A 100 -13.66 -27.21 9.02
CA SER A 100 -13.66 -28.63 8.66
C SER A 100 -13.98 -28.86 7.18
N TYR A 101 -13.19 -29.71 6.53
CA TYR A 101 -13.38 -30.14 5.15
C TYR A 101 -12.95 -31.60 4.98
N THR A 102 -13.38 -32.28 3.92
CA THR A 102 -12.99 -33.66 3.59
C THR A 102 -12.62 -33.79 2.13
N GLY A 103 -11.56 -34.52 1.82
CA GLY A 103 -11.08 -34.67 0.44
C GLY A 103 -10.46 -33.37 -0.06
N THR A 104 -10.80 -32.98 -1.29
CA THR A 104 -10.28 -31.80 -1.98
C THR A 104 -11.36 -30.74 -2.10
N ILE A 105 -11.01 -29.48 -1.82
CA ILE A 105 -11.86 -28.32 -2.05
C ILE A 105 -11.16 -27.32 -2.97
N ASN A 106 -11.95 -26.62 -3.78
CA ASN A 106 -11.46 -25.48 -4.55
C ASN A 106 -11.55 -24.23 -3.69
N VAL A 107 -10.44 -23.51 -3.56
CA VAL A 107 -10.36 -22.27 -2.79
C VAL A 107 -10.06 -21.14 -3.76
N THR A 108 -10.88 -20.10 -3.69
CA THR A 108 -10.66 -18.85 -4.42
C THR A 108 -10.84 -17.68 -3.47
N LYS A 109 -9.97 -16.67 -3.54
CA LYS A 109 -10.10 -15.46 -2.73
C LYS A 109 -9.56 -14.26 -3.47
N THR A 110 -10.36 -13.20 -3.53
CA THR A 110 -9.90 -11.85 -3.88
C THR A 110 -9.63 -11.10 -2.59
N ALA A 111 -8.46 -10.47 -2.48
CA ALA A 111 -8.12 -9.59 -1.37
C ALA A 111 -7.65 -8.24 -1.88
N SER A 112 -8.15 -7.16 -1.26
CA SER A 112 -7.56 -5.84 -1.37
C SER A 112 -6.21 -5.86 -0.67
N ALA A 113 -5.13 -5.74 -1.44
CA ALA A 113 -3.78 -5.73 -0.93
C ALA A 113 -2.96 -4.77 -1.79
N LEU A 114 -2.28 -3.84 -1.14
CA LEU A 114 -1.33 -2.98 -1.80
C LEU A 114 0.01 -3.68 -1.85
N VAL A 115 0.52 -3.93 -3.05
CA VAL A 115 1.80 -4.62 -3.25
C VAL A 115 2.70 -3.79 -4.15
N TRP A 116 3.80 -3.30 -3.59
CA TRP A 116 4.84 -2.67 -4.40
C TRP A 116 5.64 -3.75 -5.12
N ALA A 117 5.66 -3.67 -6.44
CA ALA A 117 6.43 -4.55 -7.30
C ALA A 117 7.32 -3.71 -8.21
N ASN A 118 8.63 -3.81 -8.01
CA ASN A 118 9.63 -3.15 -8.83
C ASN A 118 10.16 -4.09 -9.92
N ALA A 119 10.63 -3.52 -11.03
CA ALA A 119 11.20 -4.31 -12.10
C ALA A 119 12.36 -5.19 -11.59
N GLY A 120 12.22 -6.51 -11.72
CA GLY A 120 13.18 -7.50 -11.23
C GLY A 120 12.91 -8.01 -9.81
N ASP A 121 11.88 -7.52 -9.12
CA ASP A 121 11.50 -8.05 -7.81
C ASP A 121 11.14 -9.53 -7.91
N SER A 122 11.69 -10.33 -7.00
CA SER A 122 11.37 -11.75 -6.89
C SER A 122 10.45 -11.97 -5.70
N PHE A 123 9.33 -12.63 -5.94
CA PHE A 123 8.32 -12.98 -4.94
C PHE A 123 8.42 -14.47 -4.63
N GLY A 124 8.53 -14.81 -3.35
CA GLY A 124 8.44 -16.17 -2.82
C GLY A 124 7.06 -16.44 -2.25
N PHE A 125 6.57 -17.66 -2.46
CA PHE A 125 5.26 -18.13 -2.02
C PHE A 125 5.46 -19.44 -1.29
N GLU A 126 5.17 -19.44 0.01
CA GLU A 126 5.33 -20.61 0.87
C GLU A 126 3.97 -21.03 1.44
N SER A 127 3.57 -22.28 1.24
CA SER A 127 2.42 -22.86 1.93
C SER A 127 2.81 -23.26 3.35
N PHE A 128 2.00 -22.92 4.35
CA PHE A 128 2.29 -23.23 5.74
C PHE A 128 1.00 -23.46 6.56
N GLU A 129 1.15 -24.11 7.70
CA GLU A 129 0.10 -24.34 8.69
C GLU A 129 0.18 -23.24 9.76
N SER A 130 -0.90 -22.48 9.97
CA SER A 130 -0.93 -21.48 11.06
C SER A 130 -0.98 -22.11 12.45
N TYR A 131 -1.35 -23.38 12.52
CA TYR A 131 -1.33 -24.18 13.74
C TYR A 131 -0.92 -25.60 13.35
N ASP A 132 0.28 -26.00 13.77
CA ASP A 132 0.84 -27.33 13.50
C ASP A 132 0.19 -28.34 14.46
N ASP A 133 -0.63 -29.25 13.92
CA ASP A 133 -1.36 -30.24 14.70
C ASP A 133 -0.67 -31.62 14.75
N GLY A 134 0.49 -31.77 14.09
CA GLY A 134 1.21 -33.04 14.04
C GLY A 134 2.41 -33.09 13.10
N ALA A 135 3.12 -34.22 13.14
CA ALA A 135 4.25 -34.43 12.24
C ALA A 135 3.77 -34.78 10.82
N GLY A 136 4.23 -34.01 9.82
CA GLY A 136 4.00 -34.30 8.41
C GLY A 136 3.33 -33.14 7.70
N ALA A 137 2.84 -33.38 6.48
CA ALA A 137 1.95 -32.46 5.81
C ALA A 137 0.53 -32.69 6.32
N ASP A 138 -0.11 -31.64 6.81
CA ASP A 138 -1.49 -31.71 7.30
C ASP A 138 -2.46 -31.45 6.12
N SER A 139 -2.00 -30.63 5.18
CA SER A 139 -2.68 -30.28 3.94
C SER A 139 -1.73 -30.15 2.74
N THR A 140 -2.26 -30.36 1.53
CA THR A 140 -1.51 -30.22 0.27
C THR A 140 -2.28 -29.35 -0.71
N TRP A 141 -1.60 -28.40 -1.33
CA TRP A 141 -2.12 -27.56 -2.41
C TRP A 141 -1.73 -28.08 -3.79
N ASN A 142 -2.66 -27.98 -4.73
CA ASN A 142 -2.42 -28.17 -6.16
C ASN A 142 -3.02 -27.01 -6.96
N ASN A 143 -2.55 -26.84 -8.20
CA ASN A 143 -3.09 -25.86 -9.15
C ASN A 143 -3.21 -24.44 -8.58
N VAL A 144 -2.17 -24.01 -7.85
CA VAL A 144 -2.12 -22.72 -7.16
C VAL A 144 -1.82 -21.60 -8.16
N SER A 145 -2.52 -20.47 -8.02
CA SER A 145 -2.28 -19.25 -8.77
C SER A 145 -2.49 -18.03 -7.90
N PHE A 146 -1.56 -17.09 -7.96
CA PHE A 146 -1.68 -15.73 -7.47
C PHE A 146 -1.67 -14.79 -8.66
N ASN A 147 -2.71 -14.00 -8.83
CA ASN A 147 -2.75 -12.92 -9.83
C ASN A 147 -2.81 -11.57 -9.10
N PHE A 148 -1.74 -10.79 -9.22
CA PHE A 148 -1.64 -9.42 -8.74
C PHE A 148 -2.07 -8.50 -9.87
N HIS A 149 -3.11 -7.71 -9.62
CA HIS A 149 -3.68 -6.86 -10.66
C HIS A 149 -4.36 -5.62 -10.09
N GLY A 150 -4.75 -4.74 -11.02
CA GLY A 150 -5.29 -3.43 -10.72
C GLY A 150 -4.27 -2.55 -9.97
N GLY A 151 -4.67 -1.31 -9.72
CA GLY A 151 -3.97 -0.44 -8.78
C GLY A 151 -4.98 0.41 -8.02
N PRO A 152 -4.62 0.91 -6.83
CA PRO A 152 -5.50 1.82 -6.11
C PRO A 152 -5.74 3.10 -6.92
N SER A 153 -6.85 3.78 -6.64
CA SER A 153 -6.96 5.18 -7.02
C SER A 153 -5.98 5.98 -6.16
N ILE A 154 -5.05 6.69 -6.79
CA ILE A 154 -4.05 7.49 -6.11
C ILE A 154 -4.46 8.97 -6.18
N PHE A 155 -4.52 9.63 -5.03
CA PHE A 155 -4.82 11.06 -4.91
C PHE A 155 -3.53 11.87 -4.74
N ASN A 156 -3.16 12.65 -5.76
CA ASN A 156 -1.99 13.51 -5.69
C ASN A 156 -2.26 14.76 -4.85
N ILE A 157 -1.51 14.94 -3.76
CA ILE A 157 -1.61 16.11 -2.87
C ILE A 157 -0.52 17.16 -3.12
N GLY A 158 0.26 17.00 -4.19
CA GLY A 158 1.21 17.99 -4.69
C GLY A 158 2.64 17.85 -4.19
N ASN A 159 3.38 18.97 -4.26
CA ASN A 159 4.80 19.03 -3.96
C ASN A 159 5.06 19.79 -2.66
N TYR A 160 6.00 19.31 -1.86
CA TYR A 160 6.50 19.94 -0.66
C TYR A 160 7.97 20.35 -0.84
N ALA A 161 8.37 21.45 -0.20
CA ALA A 161 9.74 21.93 -0.25
C ALA A 161 10.68 20.99 0.51
N SER A 162 11.92 20.86 0.04
CA SER A 162 12.98 20.17 0.81
C SER A 162 13.15 20.83 2.18
N GLY A 163 13.38 20.04 3.22
CA GLY A 163 13.47 20.52 4.61
C GLY A 163 12.13 20.78 5.29
N THR A 164 10.99 20.45 4.65
CA THR A 164 9.68 20.45 5.32
C THR A 164 9.69 19.42 6.44
N ASP A 165 9.31 19.84 7.64
CA ASP A 165 9.05 18.97 8.78
C ASP A 165 7.59 18.50 8.71
N PHE A 166 7.36 17.20 8.77
CA PHE A 166 6.04 16.60 8.53
C PHE A 166 5.42 16.08 9.84
N THR A 167 4.18 16.50 10.06
CA THR A 167 3.19 15.86 10.91
C THR A 167 2.03 15.43 10.02
N ILE A 168 1.66 14.16 10.07
CA ILE A 168 0.58 13.56 9.28
C ILE A 168 -0.42 12.95 10.26
N ASP A 169 -1.68 13.34 10.18
CA ASP A 169 -2.70 12.83 11.10
C ASP A 169 -4.05 12.61 10.41
N THR A 170 -4.93 11.89 11.09
CA THR A 170 -6.30 11.64 10.62
C THR A 170 -7.35 12.40 11.44
N GLU A 171 -6.96 13.50 12.09
CA GLU A 171 -7.85 14.29 12.93
C GLU A 171 -9.11 14.73 12.18
N SER A 172 -10.25 14.71 12.86
CA SER A 172 -11.60 14.89 12.29
C SER A 172 -12.16 13.72 11.49
N SER A 173 -11.48 12.57 11.42
CA SER A 173 -12.10 11.33 10.92
C SER A 173 -13.16 10.80 11.87
N THR A 174 -14.09 10.00 11.36
CA THR A 174 -15.27 9.53 12.12
C THR A 174 -15.22 8.06 12.51
N PHE A 175 -14.07 7.41 12.39
CA PHE A 175 -13.87 5.99 12.64
C PHE A 175 -12.45 5.75 13.15
N ASP A 176 -12.21 4.52 13.57
CA ASP A 176 -10.91 4.02 14.00
C ASP A 176 -9.96 3.90 12.79
N THR A 177 -8.98 4.80 12.71
CA THR A 177 -8.11 4.93 11.54
C THR A 177 -6.75 4.31 11.81
N GLU A 178 -6.11 3.81 10.76
CA GLU A 178 -4.71 3.45 10.76
C GLU A 178 -3.99 4.14 9.59
N LEU A 179 -2.78 4.66 9.82
CA LEU A 179 -2.02 5.42 8.84
C LEU A 179 -0.63 4.85 8.64
N ALA A 180 -0.13 4.85 7.40
CA ALA A 180 1.24 4.47 7.08
C ALA A 180 1.88 5.36 6.02
N LEU A 181 3.17 5.59 6.14
CA LEU A 181 4.00 6.36 5.21
C LEU A 181 5.01 5.45 4.51
N TYR A 182 5.02 5.47 3.19
CA TYR A 182 5.92 4.70 2.34
C TYR A 182 6.75 5.60 1.42
N THR A 183 7.95 5.14 1.08
CA THR A 183 8.67 5.62 -0.10
C THR A 183 8.05 5.08 -1.39
N SER A 184 8.38 5.67 -2.53
CA SER A 184 7.92 5.19 -3.84
C SER A 184 8.33 3.75 -4.20
N THR A 185 9.37 3.23 -3.56
CA THR A 185 9.84 1.85 -3.74
C THR A 185 9.15 0.83 -2.83
N GLY A 186 8.25 1.28 -1.95
CA GLY A 186 7.53 0.43 -1.01
C GLY A 186 8.24 0.22 0.33
N THR A 187 9.30 0.96 0.64
CA THR A 187 9.88 0.95 2.00
C THR A 187 8.93 1.70 2.96
N LEU A 188 8.49 1.03 4.03
CA LEU A 188 7.70 1.59 5.13
C LEU A 188 8.59 2.44 6.02
N LEU A 189 8.25 3.72 6.15
CA LEU A 189 8.96 4.68 7.00
C LEU A 189 8.36 4.79 8.40
N GLY A 190 7.06 4.51 8.52
CA GLY A 190 6.35 4.49 9.80
C GLY A 190 4.86 4.24 9.59
N ASN A 191 4.21 3.73 10.61
CA ASN A 191 2.76 3.56 10.69
C ASN A 191 2.27 3.82 12.12
N ASP A 192 1.00 4.16 12.27
CA ASP A 192 0.37 4.46 13.54
C ASP A 192 -1.14 4.18 13.50
N ASP A 193 -1.71 3.86 14.66
CA ASP A 193 -3.12 3.48 14.88
C ASP A 193 -3.81 4.56 15.74
N ASP A 194 -3.35 4.69 16.99
CA ASP A 194 -3.97 5.53 18.04
C ASP A 194 -3.08 6.69 18.55
N GLY A 195 -2.12 7.17 17.75
CA GLY A 195 -1.18 8.22 18.18
C GLY A 195 -1.79 9.62 18.31
N GLY A 196 -2.96 9.85 17.72
CA GLY A 196 -3.73 11.09 17.73
C GLY A 196 -4.83 11.13 18.80
N THR A 197 -5.90 11.89 18.55
CA THR A 197 -7.02 12.03 19.50
C THR A 197 -7.95 10.81 19.44
N GLY A 198 -8.03 10.06 20.54
CA GLY A 198 -8.96 8.92 20.63
C GLY A 198 -8.39 7.72 19.90
N THR A 199 -9.06 7.29 18.82
CA THR A 199 -8.66 6.16 17.96
C THR A 199 -8.22 6.66 16.57
N LEU A 200 -7.55 7.81 16.55
CA LEU A 200 -7.10 8.47 15.33
C LEU A 200 -5.58 8.42 15.28
N SER A 201 -5.02 8.33 14.08
CA SER A 201 -3.59 8.13 13.88
C SER A 201 -2.83 9.45 13.76
N LEU A 202 -1.56 9.43 14.18
CA LEU A 202 -0.62 10.52 14.10
C LEU A 202 0.80 9.99 13.83
N LEU A 203 1.38 10.40 12.70
CA LEU A 203 2.80 10.23 12.39
C LEU A 203 3.56 11.55 12.43
N THR A 204 4.74 11.52 13.04
CA THR A 204 5.71 12.64 13.06
C THR A 204 7.05 12.18 12.49
N PRO A 205 7.13 11.87 11.18
CA PRO A 205 8.35 11.33 10.56
C PRO A 205 9.51 12.34 10.52
N GLY A 206 9.26 13.61 10.83
CA GLY A 206 10.28 14.66 10.80
C GLY A 206 10.50 15.19 9.38
N VAL A 207 11.74 15.57 9.09
CA VAL A 207 12.15 15.99 7.75
C VAL A 207 12.40 14.78 6.86
N LEU A 208 11.65 14.68 5.76
CA LEU A 208 11.84 13.66 4.73
C LEU A 208 12.94 14.08 3.73
N ALA A 209 13.62 13.09 3.16
CA ALA A 209 14.52 13.31 2.05
C ALA A 209 13.75 13.73 0.79
N ASP A 210 14.46 14.24 -0.22
CA ASP A 210 13.85 14.50 -1.52
C ASP A 210 13.45 13.17 -2.19
N GLY A 211 12.23 13.10 -2.73
CA GLY A 211 11.69 11.87 -3.32
C GLY A 211 10.16 11.84 -3.35
N ASP A 212 9.62 10.74 -3.88
CA ASP A 212 8.19 10.47 -3.97
C ASP A 212 7.75 9.55 -2.82
N TYR A 213 6.58 9.85 -2.26
CA TYR A 213 6.05 9.21 -1.06
C TYR A 213 4.58 8.88 -1.21
N TYR A 214 4.15 7.84 -0.50
CA TYR A 214 2.76 7.41 -0.41
C TYR A 214 2.28 7.45 1.05
N ILE A 215 1.10 8.01 1.26
CA ILE A 215 0.37 7.87 2.53
C ILE A 215 -0.78 6.90 2.28
N LEU A 216 -0.87 5.89 3.13
CA LEU A 216 -2.03 5.00 3.20
C LEU A 216 -2.85 5.39 4.41
N ALA A 217 -4.11 5.75 4.20
CA ALA A 217 -5.09 5.85 5.28
C ALA A 217 -6.08 4.69 5.14
N GLY A 218 -6.15 3.87 6.18
CA GLY A 218 -7.05 2.72 6.29
C GLY A 218 -7.87 2.78 7.56
N GLY A 219 -8.76 1.81 7.73
CA GLY A 219 -9.42 1.56 9.00
C GLY A 219 -8.73 0.47 9.80
N TYR A 220 -8.98 0.44 11.11
CA TYR A 220 -8.69 -0.74 11.92
C TYR A 220 -9.36 -1.98 11.28
N ASN A 221 -8.71 -3.12 11.16
CA ASN A 221 -7.39 -3.59 11.61
C ASN A 221 -6.42 -3.74 10.42
N SER A 222 -5.83 -2.64 9.95
CA SER A 222 -4.92 -2.70 8.81
C SER A 222 -3.60 -3.36 9.19
N THR A 223 -2.81 -3.76 8.20
CA THR A 223 -1.48 -4.33 8.41
C THR A 223 -0.53 -3.71 7.39
N PHE A 224 0.61 -3.24 7.88
CA PHE A 224 1.63 -2.56 7.09
C PHE A 224 2.96 -3.30 7.23
N ALA A 225 3.63 -3.51 6.11
CA ALA A 225 4.97 -4.06 6.04
C ALA A 225 5.68 -3.47 4.83
N ASN A 226 7.00 -3.55 4.78
CA ASN A 226 7.74 -3.20 3.56
C ASN A 226 7.12 -3.91 2.34
N GLY A 227 6.80 -3.16 1.29
CA GLY A 227 6.23 -3.66 0.05
C GLY A 227 4.80 -4.21 0.12
N PHE A 228 4.15 -4.23 1.29
CA PHE A 228 2.80 -4.81 1.46
C PHE A 228 1.92 -3.99 2.41
N ALA A 229 0.65 -3.81 2.06
CA ALA A 229 -0.38 -3.39 3.01
C ALA A 229 -1.70 -4.12 2.79
N PHE A 230 -2.37 -4.51 3.88
CA PHE A 230 -3.70 -5.12 3.88
C PHE A 230 -4.67 -4.22 4.62
N ALA A 231 -5.79 -3.91 3.99
CA ALA A 231 -6.77 -3.01 4.55
C ALA A 231 -7.60 -3.69 5.64
N GLY A 232 -7.81 -2.95 6.73
CA GLY A 232 -8.79 -3.27 7.75
C GLY A 232 -10.22 -3.00 7.28
N ASN A 233 -11.20 -3.16 8.18
CA ASN A 233 -12.62 -3.17 7.84
C ASN A 233 -13.42 -2.03 8.45
N ALA A 234 -12.81 -1.17 9.27
CA ALA A 234 -13.47 0.04 9.75
C ALA A 234 -13.80 0.98 8.57
N THR A 235 -14.90 1.72 8.71
CA THR A 235 -15.46 2.56 7.64
C THR A 235 -16.01 3.84 8.22
N GLY A 236 -15.96 4.92 7.44
CA GLY A 236 -16.44 6.22 7.84
C GLY A 236 -15.91 7.31 6.93
N ASN A 237 -16.03 8.56 7.36
CA ASN A 237 -15.36 9.65 6.67
C ASN A 237 -13.92 9.75 7.18
N VAL A 238 -12.96 9.68 6.26
CA VAL A 238 -11.56 9.93 6.54
C VAL A 238 -11.23 11.39 6.24
N ASN A 239 -10.39 11.97 7.08
CA ASN A 239 -9.67 13.21 6.80
C ASN A 239 -8.19 12.90 6.96
N VAL A 240 -7.36 13.32 6.01
CA VAL A 240 -5.90 13.28 6.16
C VAL A 240 -5.41 14.70 6.20
N ASN A 241 -4.63 15.02 7.23
CA ASN A 241 -4.06 16.33 7.45
C ASN A 241 -2.53 16.24 7.38
N ILE A 242 -1.91 17.27 6.80
CA ILE A 242 -0.47 17.49 6.85
C ILE A 242 -0.21 18.83 7.49
N ASN A 243 0.59 18.85 8.55
CA ASN A 243 0.96 20.05 9.31
C ASN A 243 -0.28 20.89 9.73
N GLY A 244 -1.35 20.20 10.14
CA GLY A 244 -2.61 20.79 10.57
C GLY A 244 -3.51 21.32 9.44
N THR A 245 -3.16 21.06 8.18
CA THR A 245 -3.98 21.42 7.01
C THR A 245 -4.59 20.16 6.41
N SER A 246 -5.92 20.14 6.24
CA SER A 246 -6.59 19.04 5.54
C SER A 246 -6.19 19.03 4.07
N VAL A 247 -5.62 17.90 3.64
CA VAL A 247 -5.16 17.66 2.26
C VAL A 247 -6.06 16.66 1.53
N TYR A 248 -6.85 15.88 2.28
CA TYR A 248 -7.82 14.94 1.74
C TYR A 248 -8.98 14.76 2.71
N ALA A 249 -10.18 14.59 2.16
CA ALA A 249 -11.36 14.20 2.90
C ALA A 249 -12.28 13.39 1.98
N GLY A 250 -12.79 12.27 2.48
CA GLY A 250 -13.58 11.35 1.66
C GLY A 250 -14.31 10.30 2.49
N ASN A 251 -15.24 9.59 1.84
CA ASN A 251 -15.86 8.41 2.41
C ASN A 251 -14.93 7.20 2.20
N HIS A 252 -14.54 6.53 3.28
CA HIS A 252 -13.67 5.36 3.30
C HIS A 252 -14.48 4.05 3.38
N PRO A 253 -14.48 3.22 2.32
CA PRO A 253 -15.09 1.89 2.35
C PRO A 253 -14.25 0.87 3.14
N ALA A 254 -14.93 -0.05 3.82
CA ALA A 254 -14.27 -1.19 4.48
C ALA A 254 -13.44 -2.03 3.49
N GLY A 255 -12.27 -2.50 3.93
CA GLY A 255 -11.39 -3.36 3.13
C GLY A 255 -10.68 -2.61 2.00
N THR A 256 -10.49 -1.29 2.14
CA THR A 256 -9.76 -0.46 1.16
C THR A 256 -8.75 0.46 1.85
N PHE A 257 -7.91 1.12 1.05
CA PHE A 257 -7.08 2.23 1.50
C PHE A 257 -7.41 3.47 0.67
N ASP A 258 -7.42 4.63 1.32
CA ASP A 258 -7.24 5.91 0.64
C ASP A 258 -5.73 6.12 0.43
N VAL A 259 -5.31 6.10 -0.84
CA VAL A 259 -3.89 6.19 -1.20
C VAL A 259 -3.59 7.60 -1.71
N LEU A 260 -2.73 8.31 -1.00
CA LEU A 260 -2.29 9.65 -1.37
C LEU A 260 -0.82 9.61 -1.81
N GLU A 261 -0.45 10.43 -2.79
CA GLU A 261 0.93 10.59 -3.22
C GLU A 261 1.40 12.05 -3.14
N PHE A 262 2.67 12.25 -2.78
CA PHE A 262 3.31 13.55 -2.79
C PHE A 262 4.80 13.46 -3.08
N THR A 263 5.38 14.56 -3.53
CA THR A 263 6.81 14.67 -3.81
C THR A 263 7.47 15.71 -2.91
N VAL A 264 8.64 15.40 -2.36
CA VAL A 264 9.52 16.33 -1.63
C VAL A 264 10.68 16.73 -2.53
N GLY A 265 10.99 18.03 -2.58
CA GLY A 265 12.18 18.53 -3.27
C GLY A 265 12.02 18.83 -4.77
N SER A 266 10.83 18.62 -5.34
CA SER A 266 10.52 19.12 -6.68
C SER A 266 10.56 20.65 -6.70
N PRO A 267 11.16 21.29 -7.73
CA PRO A 267 11.22 22.74 -7.81
C PRO A 267 9.81 23.30 -7.82
N VAL A 268 9.39 23.92 -6.72
CA VAL A 268 8.18 24.74 -6.70
C VAL A 268 8.45 25.86 -7.70
N PRO A 269 7.63 26.04 -8.76
CA PRO A 269 7.84 27.15 -9.67
C PRO A 269 7.74 28.44 -8.86
N GLU A 270 8.88 29.05 -8.55
CA GLU A 270 8.86 30.34 -7.87
C GLU A 270 8.18 31.33 -8.82
N PRO A 271 7.11 32.03 -8.40
CA PRO A 271 6.43 33.00 -9.26
C PRO A 271 7.36 34.10 -9.82
N ALA A 272 8.56 34.24 -9.28
CA ALA A 272 9.54 35.25 -9.66
C ALA A 272 10.38 34.90 -10.90
N SER A 273 10.54 33.64 -11.30
CA SER A 273 11.40 33.28 -12.43
C SER A 273 10.79 33.58 -13.81
N PHE A 274 9.47 33.80 -13.90
CA PHE A 274 8.82 34.38 -15.09
C PHE A 274 8.94 35.91 -15.17
N ALA A 275 9.14 36.61 -14.05
CA ALA A 275 9.18 38.08 -14.02
C ALA A 275 10.49 38.66 -14.59
N VAL A 276 11.61 37.93 -14.48
CA VAL A 276 12.93 38.39 -14.95
C VAL A 276 13.05 38.37 -16.47
N LEU A 277 12.39 37.43 -17.16
CA LEU A 277 12.31 37.39 -18.63
C LEU A 277 11.45 38.53 -19.20
N GLY A 278 10.40 38.96 -18.49
CA GLY A 278 9.57 40.10 -18.89
C GLY A 278 10.26 41.47 -18.78
N LEU A 279 11.07 41.67 -17.74
CA LEU A 279 11.76 42.95 -17.51
C LEU A 279 12.98 43.15 -18.44
N GLY A 280 13.66 42.07 -18.84
CA GLY A 280 14.76 42.13 -19.82
C GLY A 280 14.30 42.55 -21.22
N ALA A 281 13.13 42.08 -21.66
CA ALA A 281 12.57 42.42 -22.96
C ALA A 281 12.12 43.89 -23.06
N VAL A 282 11.58 44.46 -21.98
CA VAL A 282 11.15 45.88 -21.93
C VAL A 282 12.35 46.84 -21.90
N ALA A 283 13.47 46.45 -21.28
CA ALA A 283 14.70 47.25 -21.27
C ALA A 283 15.38 47.31 -22.65
N LEU A 284 15.27 46.25 -23.48
CA LEU A 284 15.89 46.22 -24.80
C LEU A 284 15.11 47.01 -25.87
N LEU A 285 13.78 47.14 -25.73
CA LEU A 285 12.92 47.83 -26.70
C LEU A 285 12.98 49.37 -26.62
N ARG A 286 13.62 49.95 -25.59
CA ARG A 286 13.74 51.42 -25.45
C ARG A 286 14.95 52.04 -26.15
N ARG A 287 15.83 51.27 -26.79
CA ARG A 287 17.11 51.79 -27.34
C ARG A 287 17.20 51.87 -28.87
N ARG A 288 16.11 52.21 -29.56
CA ARG A 288 16.18 52.57 -30.99
C ARG A 288 15.38 53.82 -31.32
N LYS A 289 15.96 54.99 -31.03
CA LYS A 289 15.67 56.26 -31.69
C LYS A 289 16.98 56.93 -32.08
N LYS A 290 17.32 56.85 -33.37
CA LYS A 290 17.95 57.89 -34.19
C LYS A 290 17.46 57.68 -35.61
#